data_AF-A0A2U3L9Z4-F1
#
_entry.id   AF-A0A2U3L9Z4-F1
#
_cell.length_a   1.000
_cell.length_b   1.000
_cell.length_c   1.000
_cell.angle_alpha   90.00
_cell.angle_beta   90.00
_cell.angle_gamma   90.00
#
_symmetry.space_group_name_H-M   'P 1'
#
loop_
_entity.id
_entity.type
_entity.pdbx_description
1 polymer ?
#
loop_
_entity_poly.entity_id
_entity_poly.type
_entity_poly.pdbx_seq_one_letter_code
_entity_poly.pdbx_strand_id
1 'polypeptide(L)'
;MRKVFLLKIDSLSSQVLIPNIINYSNSNDNFSVGCSDTSNTQDSSELSKMKLLVSSNAPNAADPQTNSINIKPGEIKNIGSVDGSPLNISFDADGTTSTSFSMPIPAPTPGSTATPYDLFAASVYYGHSTAQQDTASSIVSRFKLLNSVANGAMSVNQYNATDLGSNTMSTAELLTSLGIDVSKSFSFNGKSFSLDAQGNLHALLPASSLNVTQ
;
A
#
# COMPACT_ATOMS: atom_id res chain seq x y z
N MET A 1 -0.72 13.48 -33.46
CA MET A 1 -0.28 14.89 -33.27
C MET A 1 0.10 15.09 -31.81
N ARG A 2 1.38 15.27 -31.49
CA ARG A 2 1.85 15.62 -30.14
C ARG A 2 1.70 17.12 -29.94
N LYS A 3 0.96 17.56 -28.91
CA LYS A 3 0.98 18.95 -28.46
C LYS A 3 2.04 19.08 -27.37
N VAL A 4 3.14 19.73 -27.71
CA VAL A 4 4.15 20.24 -26.78
C VAL A 4 3.66 21.60 -26.31
N PHE A 5 3.57 21.82 -24.99
CA PHE A 5 3.30 23.14 -24.44
C PHE A 5 4.61 23.78 -23.99
N LEU A 6 4.96 24.92 -24.61
CA LEU A 6 6.05 25.79 -24.17
C LEU A 6 5.57 26.62 -22.98
N LEU A 7 6.28 26.51 -21.86
CA LEU A 7 6.22 27.49 -20.77
C LEU A 7 7.06 28.71 -21.17
N LYS A 8 6.40 29.86 -21.30
CA LYS A 8 7.05 31.16 -21.51
C LYS A 8 7.35 31.73 -20.12
N ILE A 9 8.63 31.85 -19.80
CA ILE A 9 9.13 32.53 -18.59
C ILE A 9 9.72 33.84 -19.06
N ASP A 10 9.14 34.96 -18.63
CA ASP A 10 9.73 36.27 -18.87
C ASP A 10 10.93 36.48 -17.91
N SER A 11 12.05 36.89 -18.52
CA SER A 11 13.46 37.03 -18.06
C SER A 11 13.66 37.73 -16.69
N LEU A 12 14.70 37.51 -15.87
CA LEU A 12 16.17 37.44 -16.04
C LEU A 12 16.71 36.62 -14.83
N SER A 13 17.78 35.82 -14.84
CA SER A 13 19.14 36.00 -15.36
C SER A 13 19.84 34.63 -15.35
N SER A 14 20.74 34.43 -16.31
CA SER A 14 21.53 33.22 -16.49
C SER A 14 22.38 32.90 -15.26
N GLN A 15 22.23 31.71 -14.64
CA GLN A 15 23.33 30.84 -14.19
C GLN A 15 22.86 29.38 -14.10
N VAL A 16 23.79 28.49 -14.39
CA VAL A 16 23.72 27.03 -14.56
C VAL A 16 22.97 26.33 -13.41
N LEU A 17 21.91 25.58 -13.73
CA LEU A 17 21.24 24.66 -12.79
C LEU A 17 22.04 23.35 -12.70
N ILE A 18 23.00 23.33 -11.77
CA ILE A 18 23.47 22.09 -11.14
C ILE A 18 22.34 21.66 -10.19
N PRO A 19 21.87 20.39 -10.20
CA PRO A 19 20.90 19.93 -9.21
C PRO A 19 21.57 19.96 -7.84
N ASN A 20 21.16 20.91 -7.00
CA ASN A 20 21.64 21.02 -5.64
C ASN A 20 20.98 19.90 -4.81
N ILE A 21 21.80 18.97 -4.35
CA ILE A 21 21.43 17.95 -3.38
C ILE A 21 21.08 18.69 -2.08
N ILE A 22 19.79 18.81 -1.76
CA ILE A 22 19.38 19.36 -0.47
C ILE A 22 19.52 18.25 0.58
N ASN A 23 20.61 18.37 1.31
CA ASN A 23 20.94 17.61 2.50
C ASN A 23 20.11 18.18 3.66
N TYR A 24 19.08 17.48 4.13
CA TYR A 24 18.29 17.91 5.29
C TYR A 24 18.90 17.37 6.59
N SER A 25 19.79 18.16 7.18
CA SER A 25 20.08 18.10 8.62
C SER A 25 19.42 19.29 9.31
N ASN A 26 18.67 18.99 10.38
CA ASN A 26 18.12 19.89 11.40
C ASN A 26 17.00 20.89 11.04
N SER A 27 15.78 20.48 11.42
CA SER A 27 14.86 21.10 12.40
C SER A 27 14.81 22.62 12.59
N ASN A 28 13.56 23.08 12.73
CA ASN A 28 13.02 24.39 13.10
C ASN A 28 13.04 25.47 12.02
N ASP A 29 11.91 25.63 11.32
CA ASP A 29 11.30 26.95 11.22
C ASP A 29 9.80 26.90 10.89
N ASN A 30 9.07 27.78 11.56
CA ASN A 30 7.63 27.98 11.46
C ASN A 30 7.17 28.26 10.03
N PHE A 31 6.37 27.35 9.46
CA PHE A 31 5.52 27.66 8.32
C PHE A 31 4.05 27.53 8.74
N SER A 32 3.43 28.66 9.10
CA SER A 32 1.97 28.75 9.29
C SER A 32 1.39 29.43 8.05
N VAL A 33 0.74 28.64 7.20
CA VAL A 33 -0.12 29.15 6.13
C VAL A 33 -1.55 29.05 6.66
N GLY A 34 -2.18 30.20 6.88
CA GLY A 34 -3.57 30.27 7.34
C GLY A 34 -4.51 29.74 6.25
N CYS A 35 -5.20 28.64 6.53
CA CYS A 35 -6.32 28.16 5.74
C CYS A 35 -7.62 28.59 6.43
N SER A 36 -8.42 29.40 5.73
CA SER A 36 -9.75 29.81 6.16
C SER A 36 -10.67 28.58 6.23
N ASP A 37 -11.14 28.30 7.44
CA ASP A 37 -12.08 27.25 7.81
C ASP A 37 -13.42 27.35 7.08
N THR A 38 -13.80 26.31 6.34
CA THR A 38 -15.22 25.89 6.20
C THR A 38 -15.41 24.47 5.66
N SER A 39 -14.36 23.69 5.36
CA SER A 39 -14.43 22.26 4.96
C SER A 39 -13.66 21.31 5.90
N ASN A 40 -13.27 21.77 7.08
CA ASN A 40 -12.00 21.37 7.70
C ASN A 40 -11.98 20.08 8.54
N THR A 41 -13.11 19.38 8.71
CA THR A 41 -13.12 18.15 9.54
C THR A 41 -12.79 16.89 8.76
N GLN A 42 -13.34 16.71 7.57
CA GLN A 42 -13.11 15.48 6.77
C GLN A 42 -11.70 15.42 6.18
N ASP A 43 -11.19 16.57 5.71
CA ASP A 43 -9.82 16.68 5.14
C ASP A 43 -8.74 16.46 6.22
N SER A 44 -9.00 16.90 7.47
CA SER A 44 -8.10 16.67 8.61
C SER A 44 -8.00 15.20 9.02
N SER A 45 -9.11 14.45 8.92
CA SER A 45 -9.17 13.03 9.28
C SER A 45 -8.42 12.17 8.26
N GLU A 46 -8.64 12.42 6.97
CA GLU A 46 -7.95 11.71 5.89
C GLU A 46 -6.45 11.99 5.89
N LEU A 47 -6.05 13.26 6.06
CA LEU A 47 -4.63 13.62 6.18
C LEU A 47 -3.97 12.96 7.40
N SER A 48 -4.68 12.88 8.53
CA SER A 48 -4.16 12.20 9.74
C SER A 48 -3.95 10.71 9.50
N LYS A 49 -4.87 10.06 8.79
CA LYS A 49 -4.77 8.66 8.40
C LYS A 49 -3.59 8.41 7.44
N MET A 50 -3.36 9.28 6.47
CA MET A 50 -2.20 9.18 5.56
C MET A 50 -0.87 9.33 6.29
N LYS A 51 -0.79 10.25 7.26
CA LYS A 51 0.41 10.39 8.10
C LYS A 51 0.67 9.12 8.91
N LEU A 52 -0.39 8.50 9.43
CA LEU A 52 -0.26 7.20 10.10
C LEU A 52 0.16 6.09 9.12
N LEU A 53 -0.31 6.15 7.88
CA LEU A 53 0.04 5.19 6.83
C LEU A 53 1.53 5.23 6.47
N VAL A 54 2.20 6.38 6.51
CA VAL A 54 3.66 6.47 6.30
C VAL A 54 4.49 6.27 7.56
N SER A 55 3.85 6.04 8.72
CA SER A 55 4.55 5.85 9.99
C SER A 55 5.34 4.55 10.02
N SER A 56 6.51 4.57 10.67
CA SER A 56 7.33 3.37 10.92
C SER A 56 6.72 2.39 11.92
N ASN A 57 5.67 2.79 12.63
CA ASN A 57 5.18 2.07 13.81
C ASN A 57 3.87 1.32 13.54
N ALA A 58 3.51 1.11 12.28
CA ALA A 58 2.32 0.35 11.92
C ALA A 58 2.48 -1.11 12.40
N PRO A 59 1.44 -1.71 13.01
CA PRO A 59 1.51 -3.10 13.45
C PRO A 59 1.62 -4.04 12.25
N ASN A 60 2.42 -5.10 12.37
CA ASN A 60 2.54 -6.13 11.33
C ASN A 60 1.17 -6.76 11.02
N ALA A 61 0.94 -7.05 9.75
CA ALA A 61 -0.27 -7.73 9.28
C ALA A 61 -0.33 -9.17 9.79
N ALA A 62 0.83 -9.83 9.88
CA ALA A 62 0.95 -11.19 10.35
C ALA A 62 1.34 -11.26 11.83
N ASP A 63 0.83 -12.30 12.48
CA ASP A 63 1.25 -12.77 13.78
C ASP A 63 1.99 -14.12 13.61
N PRO A 64 3.34 -14.12 13.73
CA PRO A 64 4.13 -15.34 13.61
C PRO A 64 3.85 -16.39 14.70
N GLN A 65 3.33 -15.99 15.86
CA GLN A 65 3.04 -16.94 16.96
C GLN A 65 1.85 -17.83 16.62
N THR A 66 0.85 -17.26 15.95
CA THR A 66 -0.36 -17.97 15.54
C THR A 66 -0.35 -18.39 14.07
N ASN A 67 0.73 -18.07 13.35
CA ASN A 67 0.86 -18.23 11.90
C ASN A 67 -0.37 -17.67 11.16
N SER A 68 -0.76 -16.44 11.51
CA SER A 68 -2.01 -15.84 11.03
C SER A 68 -1.84 -14.43 10.49
N ILE A 69 -2.74 -14.02 9.61
CA ILE A 69 -2.87 -12.66 9.10
C ILE A 69 -4.28 -12.19 9.45
N ASN A 70 -4.40 -11.02 10.07
CA ASN A 70 -5.70 -10.44 10.39
C ASN A 70 -5.73 -8.95 10.04
N ILE A 71 -6.61 -8.60 9.10
CA ILE A 71 -6.84 -7.23 8.65
C ILE A 71 -8.33 -6.94 8.65
N LYS A 72 -8.71 -5.87 9.36
CA LYS A 72 -10.07 -5.33 9.30
C LYS A 72 -10.12 -4.10 8.38
N PRO A 73 -11.27 -3.80 7.76
CA PRO A 73 -11.47 -2.55 7.05
C PRO A 73 -11.13 -1.34 7.93
N GLY A 74 -10.38 -0.39 7.37
CA GLY A 74 -9.92 0.83 8.02
C GLY A 74 -8.65 0.68 8.88
N GLU A 75 -8.16 -0.54 9.12
CA GLU A 75 -6.90 -0.76 9.83
C GLU A 75 -5.69 -0.53 8.92
N ILE A 76 -4.65 0.09 9.49
CA ILE A 76 -3.34 0.21 8.86
C ILE A 76 -2.46 -0.92 9.39
N LYS A 77 -1.91 -1.72 8.47
CA LYS A 77 -0.94 -2.77 8.79
C LYS A 77 0.34 -2.63 7.98
N ASN A 78 1.45 -3.03 8.56
CA ASN A 78 2.69 -3.26 7.83
C ASN A 78 2.65 -4.63 7.13
N ILE A 79 2.96 -4.65 5.83
CA ILE A 79 3.02 -5.86 5.00
C ILE A 79 4.44 -6.11 4.45
N GLY A 80 5.46 -5.56 5.12
CA GLY A 80 6.87 -5.72 4.77
C GLY A 80 7.62 -4.39 4.65
N SER A 81 8.69 -4.41 3.86
CA SER A 81 9.50 -3.22 3.58
C SER A 81 10.05 -3.25 2.16
N VAL A 82 10.38 -2.07 1.63
CA VAL A 82 11.08 -1.90 0.35
C VAL A 82 12.28 -1.01 0.62
N ASP A 83 13.49 -1.54 0.40
CA ASP A 83 14.77 -0.86 0.67
C ASP A 83 14.86 -0.24 2.08
N GLY A 84 14.32 -0.95 3.08
CA GLY A 84 14.29 -0.50 4.48
C GLY A 84 13.14 0.45 4.83
N SER A 85 12.39 0.95 3.85
CA SER A 85 11.18 1.75 4.08
C SER A 85 9.98 0.84 4.34
N PRO A 86 9.18 1.08 5.39
CA PRO A 86 8.03 0.24 5.74
C PRO A 86 6.94 0.34 4.67
N LEU A 87 6.47 -0.82 4.19
CA LEU A 87 5.33 -0.93 3.30
C LEU A 87 4.07 -1.16 4.12
N ASN A 88 3.31 -0.10 4.34
CA ASN A 88 2.06 -0.15 5.07
C ASN A 88 0.89 -0.09 4.10
N ILE A 89 -0.23 -0.70 4.48
CA ILE A 89 -1.46 -0.78 3.69
C ILE A 89 -2.67 -0.45 4.56
N SER A 90 -3.64 0.27 3.97
CA SER A 90 -4.99 0.45 4.49
C SER A 90 -5.98 -0.10 3.46
N PHE A 91 -6.94 -0.91 3.93
CA PHE A 91 -8.12 -1.28 3.14
C PHE A 91 -9.28 -0.45 3.60
N ASP A 92 -9.72 0.49 2.78
CA ASP A 92 -10.80 1.39 3.11
C ASP A 92 -12.16 0.68 2.95
N ALA A 93 -13.18 1.16 3.65
CA ALA A 93 -14.49 0.51 3.69
C ALA A 93 -15.19 0.47 2.31
N ASP A 94 -14.83 1.39 1.41
CA ASP A 94 -15.27 1.47 0.02
C ASP A 94 -14.48 0.53 -0.92
N GLY A 95 -13.51 -0.23 -0.40
CA GLY A 95 -12.63 -1.10 -1.16
C GLY A 95 -11.39 -0.41 -1.73
N THR A 96 -11.23 0.90 -1.51
CA THR A 96 -10.03 1.64 -1.89
C THR A 96 -8.83 1.12 -1.08
N THR A 97 -7.65 1.10 -1.71
CA THR A 97 -6.41 0.69 -1.04
C THR A 97 -5.42 1.84 -1.11
N SER A 98 -4.89 2.23 0.04
CA SER A 98 -3.82 3.21 0.15
C SER A 98 -2.58 2.56 0.74
N THR A 99 -1.39 2.94 0.27
CA THR A 99 -0.12 2.43 0.81
C THR A 99 0.85 3.56 1.14
N SER A 100 1.89 3.25 1.93
CA SER A 100 2.98 4.19 2.22
C SER A 100 3.86 4.53 0.99
N PHE A 101 3.62 3.89 -0.15
CA PHE A 101 4.35 4.11 -1.41
C PHE A 101 3.46 4.69 -2.52
N SER A 102 2.15 4.56 -2.40
CA SER A 102 1.19 5.07 -3.37
C SER A 102 -0.15 5.32 -2.70
N MET A 103 -0.61 6.56 -2.80
CA MET A 103 -1.88 7.01 -2.27
C MET A 103 -2.73 7.53 -3.44
N PRO A 104 -4.05 7.30 -3.44
CA PRO A 104 -4.93 7.90 -4.43
C PRO A 104 -4.77 9.41 -4.46
N ILE A 105 -4.54 9.98 -5.64
CA ILE A 105 -4.57 11.42 -5.87
C ILE A 105 -5.84 11.68 -6.70
N PRO A 106 -6.87 12.30 -6.12
CA PRO A 106 -8.06 12.70 -6.86
C PRO A 106 -7.69 13.52 -8.10
N ALA A 107 -8.41 13.29 -9.20
CA ALA A 107 -8.23 14.14 -10.38
C ALA A 107 -8.58 15.60 -9.99
N PRO A 108 -7.74 16.58 -10.34
CA PRO A 108 -8.02 17.96 -10.00
C PRO A 108 -9.34 18.40 -10.65
N THR A 109 -10.24 18.95 -9.85
CA THR A 109 -11.45 19.57 -10.38
C THR A 109 -11.05 20.88 -11.07
N PRO A 110 -11.52 21.18 -12.30
CA PRO A 110 -11.19 22.44 -12.94
C PRO A 110 -11.55 23.63 -12.04
N GLY A 111 -10.57 24.47 -11.71
CA GLY A 111 -10.76 25.62 -10.83
C GLY A 111 -10.60 25.35 -9.33
N SER A 112 -10.31 24.12 -8.89
CA SER A 112 -9.98 23.82 -7.49
C SER A 112 -8.48 23.92 -7.22
N THR A 113 -8.12 24.49 -6.08
CA THR A 113 -6.76 24.40 -5.53
C THR A 113 -6.49 23.01 -4.97
N ALA A 114 -5.24 22.54 -5.06
CA ALA A 114 -4.83 21.30 -4.42
C ALA A 114 -5.06 21.37 -2.90
N THR A 115 -5.64 20.32 -2.34
CA THR A 115 -5.84 20.20 -0.89
C THR A 115 -4.55 19.79 -0.18
N PRO A 116 -4.43 19.98 1.14
CA PRO A 116 -3.33 19.41 1.92
C PRO A 116 -3.18 17.89 1.72
N TYR A 117 -4.30 17.18 1.55
CA TYR A 117 -4.32 15.76 1.20
C TYR A 117 -3.61 15.50 -0.14
N ASP A 118 -3.97 16.23 -1.20
CA ASP A 118 -3.39 16.04 -2.54
C ASP A 118 -1.89 16.29 -2.55
N LEU A 119 -1.45 17.35 -1.85
CA LEU A 119 -0.04 17.70 -1.72
C LEU A 119 0.74 16.63 -0.97
N PHE A 120 0.15 16.08 0.11
CA PHE A 120 0.75 15.01 0.88
C PHE A 120 0.86 13.73 0.04
N ALA A 121 -0.22 13.31 -0.62
CA ALA A 121 -0.27 12.14 -1.48
C ALA A 121 0.78 12.21 -2.61
N ALA A 122 0.90 13.37 -3.26
CA ALA A 122 1.91 13.62 -4.27
C ALA A 122 3.33 13.55 -3.69
N SER A 123 3.56 14.12 -2.50
CA SER A 123 4.88 14.05 -1.85
C SER A 123 5.31 12.63 -1.53
N VAL A 124 4.37 11.76 -1.14
CA VAL A 124 4.63 10.33 -0.91
C VAL A 124 4.98 9.65 -2.22
N TYR A 125 4.18 9.85 -3.27
CA TYR A 125 4.43 9.24 -4.57
C TYR A 125 5.82 9.62 -5.11
N TYR A 126 6.15 10.91 -5.18
CA TYR A 126 7.44 11.38 -5.68
C TYR A 126 8.62 11.18 -4.72
N GLY A 127 8.35 10.80 -3.46
CA GLY A 127 9.38 10.49 -2.46
C GLY A 127 10.08 9.14 -2.68
N HIS A 128 9.53 8.29 -3.56
CA HIS A 128 10.07 6.96 -3.85
C HIS A 128 10.51 6.85 -5.32
N SER A 129 11.56 6.07 -5.57
CA SER A 129 11.99 5.75 -6.93
C SER A 129 11.00 4.84 -7.64
N THR A 130 11.01 4.83 -8.98
CA THR A 130 10.17 3.92 -9.79
C THR A 130 10.40 2.45 -9.41
N ALA A 131 11.65 2.04 -9.19
CA ALA A 131 11.95 0.67 -8.79
C ALA A 131 11.34 0.30 -7.42
N GLN A 132 11.35 1.23 -6.47
CA GLN A 132 10.70 1.05 -5.17
C GLN A 132 9.19 0.97 -5.31
N GLN A 133 8.60 1.85 -6.14
CA GLN A 133 7.16 1.83 -6.43
C GLN A 133 6.74 0.51 -7.10
N ASP A 134 7.52 0.00 -8.06
CA ASP A 134 7.25 -1.25 -8.76
C ASP A 134 7.32 -2.44 -7.78
N THR A 135 8.33 -2.46 -6.91
CA THR A 135 8.48 -3.48 -5.87
C THR A 135 7.33 -3.43 -4.87
N ALA A 136 6.98 -2.23 -4.39
CA ALA A 136 5.84 -2.06 -3.49
C ALA A 136 4.52 -2.50 -4.16
N SER A 137 4.32 -2.13 -5.42
CA SER A 137 3.12 -2.48 -6.20
C SER A 137 2.99 -3.99 -6.39
N SER A 138 4.11 -4.68 -6.60
CA SER A 138 4.20 -6.14 -6.69
C SER A 138 3.71 -6.82 -5.40
N ILE A 139 4.28 -6.42 -4.26
CA ILE A 139 3.91 -6.95 -2.93
C ILE A 139 2.43 -6.66 -2.63
N VAL A 140 1.99 -5.42 -2.84
CA VAL A 140 0.61 -4.98 -2.59
C VAL A 140 -0.37 -5.74 -3.46
N SER A 141 -0.08 -5.93 -4.75
CA SER A 141 -0.98 -6.63 -5.67
C SER A 141 -1.18 -8.08 -5.25
N ARG A 142 -0.10 -8.80 -4.94
CA ARG A 142 -0.18 -10.19 -4.45
C ARG A 142 -0.93 -10.27 -3.11
N PHE A 143 -0.66 -9.34 -2.19
CA PHE A 143 -1.34 -9.26 -0.90
C PHE A 143 -2.85 -9.00 -1.05
N LYS A 144 -3.24 -8.08 -1.94
CA LYS A 144 -4.65 -7.77 -2.23
C LYS A 144 -5.40 -9.00 -2.74
N LEU A 145 -4.81 -9.76 -3.65
CA LEU A 145 -5.42 -10.99 -4.17
C LEU A 145 -5.61 -12.03 -3.07
N LEU A 146 -4.59 -12.21 -2.22
CA LEU A 146 -4.69 -13.13 -1.09
C LEU A 146 -5.80 -12.69 -0.11
N ASN A 147 -5.90 -11.39 0.17
CA ASN A 147 -7.00 -10.83 0.96
C ASN A 147 -8.37 -11.04 0.29
N SER A 148 -8.47 -10.91 -1.04
CA SER A 148 -9.69 -11.23 -1.78
C SER A 148 -10.10 -12.69 -1.65
N VAL A 149 -9.14 -13.62 -1.63
CA VAL A 149 -9.41 -15.05 -1.35
C VAL A 149 -9.90 -15.24 0.09
N ALA A 150 -9.20 -14.65 1.06
CA ALA A 150 -9.57 -14.71 2.48
C ALA A 150 -11.00 -14.18 2.71
N ASN A 151 -11.39 -13.10 2.04
CA ASN A 151 -12.73 -12.52 2.17
C ASN A 151 -13.78 -13.20 1.26
N GLY A 152 -13.38 -14.15 0.42
CA GLY A 152 -14.29 -14.91 -0.46
C GLY A 152 -14.72 -14.18 -1.73
N ALA A 153 -14.12 -13.02 -2.04
CA ALA A 153 -14.33 -12.31 -3.30
C ALA A 153 -13.61 -12.98 -4.49
N MET A 154 -12.65 -13.86 -4.20
CA MET A 154 -11.88 -14.63 -5.18
C MET A 154 -11.78 -16.09 -4.72
N SER A 155 -11.89 -17.04 -5.65
CA SER A 155 -11.61 -18.45 -5.35
C SER A 155 -10.10 -18.75 -5.37
N VAL A 156 -9.69 -19.80 -4.66
CA VAL A 156 -8.30 -20.29 -4.70
C VAL A 156 -7.85 -20.64 -6.12
N ASN A 157 -8.74 -21.24 -6.94
CA ASN A 157 -8.42 -21.57 -8.32
C ASN A 157 -8.15 -20.32 -9.17
N GLN A 158 -8.96 -19.27 -9.00
CA GLN A 158 -8.73 -17.98 -9.68
C GLN A 158 -7.42 -17.34 -9.23
N TYR A 159 -7.12 -17.38 -7.92
CA TYR A 159 -5.86 -16.87 -7.38
C TYR A 159 -4.64 -17.58 -7.97
N ASN A 160 -4.66 -18.92 -7.98
CA ASN A 160 -3.56 -19.72 -8.52
C ASN A 160 -3.42 -19.56 -10.05
N ALA A 161 -4.52 -19.28 -10.76
CA ALA A 161 -4.50 -19.00 -12.20
C ALA A 161 -4.08 -17.56 -12.55
N THR A 162 -3.91 -16.68 -11.56
CA THR A 162 -3.55 -15.29 -11.83
C THR A 162 -2.06 -15.21 -12.20
N ASP A 163 -1.78 -15.03 -13.49
CA ASP A 163 -0.47 -14.61 -13.98
C ASP A 163 -0.24 -13.15 -13.59
N LEU A 164 0.75 -12.90 -12.72
CA LEU A 164 1.11 -11.56 -12.32
C LEU A 164 2.34 -11.02 -13.08
N GLY A 165 2.73 -11.66 -14.19
CA GLY A 165 3.83 -11.21 -15.04
C GLY A 165 5.20 -11.30 -14.36
N SER A 166 6.24 -10.87 -15.09
CA SER A 166 7.66 -11.09 -14.75
C SER A 166 8.15 -10.42 -13.46
N ASN A 167 7.36 -9.54 -12.85
CA ASN A 167 7.79 -8.70 -11.72
C ASN A 167 7.02 -8.96 -10.43
N THR A 168 6.27 -10.08 -10.35
CA THR A 168 5.44 -10.33 -9.17
C THR A 168 5.98 -11.39 -8.25
N MET A 169 6.14 -11.00 -6.99
CA MET A 169 6.51 -11.87 -5.88
C MET A 169 5.59 -13.11 -5.83
N SER A 170 6.19 -14.29 -5.62
CA SER A 170 5.45 -15.52 -5.41
C SER A 170 4.67 -15.48 -4.10
N THR A 171 3.64 -16.33 -3.95
CA THR A 171 2.88 -16.42 -2.71
C THR A 171 3.77 -16.81 -1.52
N ALA A 172 4.72 -17.74 -1.74
CA ALA A 172 5.62 -18.19 -0.69
C ALA A 172 6.57 -17.08 -0.24
N GLU A 173 7.14 -16.32 -1.17
CA GLU A 173 7.98 -15.16 -0.86
C GLU A 173 7.21 -14.09 -0.10
N LEU A 174 5.97 -13.79 -0.52
CA LEU A 174 5.11 -12.84 0.20
C LEU A 174 4.87 -13.31 1.63
N LEU A 175 4.37 -14.53 1.82
CA LEU A 175 4.05 -15.06 3.14
C LEU A 175 5.29 -15.08 4.05
N THR A 176 6.44 -15.51 3.52
CA THR A 176 7.71 -15.50 4.26
C THR A 176 8.12 -14.08 4.66
N SER A 177 7.96 -13.10 3.76
CA SER A 177 8.27 -11.68 4.05
C SER A 177 7.37 -11.09 5.13
N LEU A 178 6.16 -11.62 5.28
CA LEU A 178 5.23 -11.26 6.36
C LEU A 178 5.57 -11.95 7.68
N GLY A 179 6.45 -12.95 7.69
CA GLY A 179 6.76 -13.77 8.86
C GLY A 179 5.82 -14.97 9.05
N ILE A 180 5.13 -15.39 7.99
CA ILE A 180 4.35 -16.64 7.97
C ILE A 180 5.28 -17.81 7.67
N ASP A 181 5.21 -18.85 8.50
CA ASP A 181 5.85 -20.14 8.27
C ASP A 181 5.07 -20.92 7.21
N VAL A 182 5.58 -20.89 5.97
CA VAL A 182 4.98 -21.55 4.81
C VAL A 182 5.06 -23.08 4.84
N SER A 183 5.83 -23.66 5.76
CA SER A 183 5.89 -25.12 5.94
C SER A 183 4.66 -25.68 6.68
N LYS A 184 3.84 -24.79 7.25
CA LYS A 184 2.62 -25.13 8.00
C LYS A 184 1.42 -24.44 7.38
N SER A 185 0.23 -24.90 7.77
CA SER A 185 -0.99 -24.15 7.51
C SER A 185 -0.96 -22.80 8.21
N PHE A 186 -1.51 -21.79 7.56
CA PHE A 186 -1.67 -20.44 8.10
C PHE A 186 -3.14 -20.02 8.02
N SER A 187 -3.53 -18.99 8.77
CA SER A 187 -4.87 -18.41 8.65
C SER A 187 -4.84 -16.98 8.15
N PHE A 188 -5.85 -16.59 7.38
CA PHE A 188 -6.07 -15.20 6.99
C PHE A 188 -7.54 -14.86 7.23
N ASN A 189 -7.80 -13.89 8.11
CA ASN A 189 -9.15 -13.43 8.47
C ASN A 189 -10.04 -14.61 8.90
N GLY A 190 -9.47 -15.53 9.69
CA GLY A 190 -10.15 -16.72 10.21
C GLY A 190 -10.29 -17.90 9.23
N LYS A 191 -9.91 -17.75 7.95
CA LYS A 191 -9.88 -18.86 6.99
C LYS A 191 -8.51 -19.51 6.97
N SER A 192 -8.47 -20.83 6.85
CA SER A 192 -7.23 -21.62 6.88
C SER A 192 -6.75 -21.97 5.48
N PHE A 193 -5.43 -21.87 5.27
CA PHE A 193 -4.76 -22.10 4.00
C PHE A 193 -3.46 -22.89 4.20
N SER A 194 -2.97 -23.49 3.12
CA SER A 194 -1.64 -24.08 3.03
C SER A 194 -1.05 -23.85 1.65
N LEU A 195 0.27 -23.97 1.52
CA LEU A 195 0.94 -24.03 0.22
C LEU A 195 1.34 -25.48 -0.07
N ASP A 196 1.18 -25.90 -1.33
CA ASP A 196 1.79 -27.15 -1.79
C ASP A 196 3.29 -26.95 -2.12
N ALA A 197 3.95 -28.04 -2.49
CA ALA A 197 5.38 -28.03 -2.85
C ALA A 197 5.70 -27.17 -4.09
N GLN A 198 4.69 -26.82 -4.89
CA GLN A 198 4.82 -25.93 -6.05
C GLN A 198 4.49 -24.47 -5.70
N GLY A 199 4.12 -24.19 -4.43
CA GLY A 199 3.77 -22.85 -3.95
C GLY A 199 2.34 -22.43 -4.29
N ASN A 200 1.48 -23.35 -4.74
CA ASN A 200 0.07 -23.04 -4.97
C ASN A 200 -0.69 -22.97 -3.66
N LEU A 201 -1.63 -22.04 -3.58
CA LEU A 201 -2.50 -21.89 -2.42
C LEU A 201 -3.56 -22.98 -2.42
N HIS A 202 -3.87 -23.52 -1.24
CA HIS A 202 -4.98 -24.44 -1.00
C HIS A 202 -5.79 -23.95 0.20
N ALA A 203 -7.12 -23.88 0.06
CA ALA A 203 -8.02 -23.61 1.18
C ALA A 203 -8.25 -24.91 1.96
N LEU A 204 -8.17 -24.82 3.29
CA LEU A 204 -8.45 -25.93 4.18
C LEU A 204 -9.89 -25.83 4.66
N LEU A 205 -10.63 -26.94 4.54
CA LEU A 205 -11.99 -27.02 5.04
C LEU A 205 -12.00 -26.80 6.56
N PRO A 206 -12.99 -26.05 7.10
CA PRO A 206 -13.19 -26.00 8.55
C PRO A 206 -13.38 -27.43 9.07
N ALA A 207 -12.71 -27.78 10.19
CA ALA A 207 -12.84 -29.12 10.79
C ALA A 207 -14.30 -29.56 11.02
N SER A 208 -15.23 -28.59 11.14
CA SER A 208 -16.67 -28.77 11.30
C SER A 208 -17.39 -29.40 10.10
N SER A 209 -16.78 -29.48 8.91
CA SER A 209 -17.43 -30.02 7.71
C SER A 209 -17.08 -31.49 7.41
N LEU A 210 -16.32 -32.17 8.28
CA LEU A 210 -15.96 -33.59 8.13
C LEU A 210 -16.96 -34.55 8.79
N ASN A 211 -18.04 -34.05 9.40
CA ASN A 211 -19.09 -34.85 10.05
C ASN A 211 -20.38 -34.95 9.22
N VAL A 212 -20.29 -35.33 7.95
CA VAL A 212 -21.40 -35.81 7.12
C VAL A 212 -20.74 -36.79 6.14
N THR A 213 -20.85 -38.12 6.19
CA THR A 213 -21.97 -39.04 6.41
C THR A 213 -21.31 -40.43 6.59
N GLN A 214 -21.75 -41.24 7.57
CA GLN A 214 -21.62 -42.71 7.51
C GLN A 214 -22.97 -43.29 7.06
#